data_AF-A0A538HTV7-F1
#
_entry.id   AF-A0A538HTV7-F1
#
_cell.length_a   1.000
_cell.length_b   1.000
_cell.length_c   1.000
_cell.angle_alpha   90.00
_cell.angle_beta   90.00
_cell.angle_gamma   90.00
#
_symmetry.space_group_name_H-M   'P 1'
#
loop_
_entity.id
_entity.type
_entity.pdbx_description
1 polymer ?
#
loop_
_entity_poly.entity_id
_entity_poly.type
_entity_poly.pdbx_seq_one_letter_code
_entity_poly.pdbx_strand_id
1 'polypeptide(L)' 'MNAAPSQTRELAARDNDGISVRLLWDPRENALAVSVEDTRAGASFDLPIAPESALDAFYHPFAYAA' A
#
# COMPACT_ATOMS: atom_id res chain seq x y z
N MET A 1 -6.76 24.75 -2.87
CA MET A 1 -6.19 23.53 -2.25
C MET A 1 -5.84 22.58 -3.38
N ASN A 2 -4.58 22.56 -3.80
CA ASN A 2 -4.12 21.70 -4.88
C ASN A 2 -3.24 20.66 -4.20
N ALA A 3 -3.73 19.43 -4.03
CA ALA A 3 -2.88 18.34 -3.59
C ALA A 3 -1.86 18.13 -4.72
N ALA A 4 -0.63 18.63 -4.53
CA ALA A 4 0.47 18.26 -5.42
C ALA A 4 0.46 16.72 -5.51
N PRO A 5 0.65 16.13 -6.70
CA PRO A 5 0.74 14.68 -6.80
C PRO A 5 1.87 14.27 -5.85
N SER A 6 1.51 13.62 -4.75
CA SER A 6 2.48 12.95 -3.90
C SER A 6 3.25 12.05 -4.85
N GLN A 7 4.56 12.29 -5.01
CA GLN A 7 5.44 11.45 -5.81
C GLN A 7 5.70 10.14 -5.08
N THR A 8 4.62 9.53 -4.58
CA THR A 8 4.64 8.22 -3.97
C THR A 8 5.09 7.26 -5.05
N ARG A 9 6.25 6.66 -4.82
CA ARG A 9 6.87 5.71 -5.73
C ARG A 9 6.35 4.33 -5.40
N GLU A 10 5.81 3.64 -6.40
CA GLU A 10 5.52 2.22 -6.27
C GLU A 10 6.85 1.46 -6.21
N LEU A 11 7.03 0.68 -5.14
CA LEU A 11 8.20 -0.17 -4.92
C LEU A 11 7.95 -1.61 -5.34
N ALA A 12 6.72 -2.10 -5.11
CA ALA A 12 6.30 -3.44 -5.47
C ALA A 12 4.79 -3.46 -5.71
N ALA A 13 4.36 -4.34 -6.60
CA ALA A 13 2.95 -4.63 -6.84
C ALA A 13 2.78 -6.15 -6.92
N ARG A 14 1.65 -6.64 -6.40
CA ARG A 14 1.24 -8.03 -6.49
C ARG A 14 -0.26 -8.07 -6.74
N ASP A 15 -0.65 -8.75 -7.80
CA ASP A 15 -2.00 -9.22 -8.00
C ASP A 15 -2.14 -10.68 -7.54
N ASN A 16 -3.23 -10.99 -6.85
CA ASN A 16 -3.56 -12.34 -6.43
C ASN A 16 -5.07 -12.50 -6.36
N ASP A 17 -5.63 -13.29 -7.28
CA ASP A 17 -7.02 -13.76 -7.19
C ASP A 17 -8.03 -12.62 -6.97
N GLY A 18 -7.88 -11.51 -7.70
CA GLY A 18 -8.76 -10.33 -7.59
C GLY A 18 -8.37 -9.33 -6.49
N ILE A 19 -7.30 -9.58 -5.74
CA ILE A 19 -6.72 -8.63 -4.78
C ILE A 19 -5.42 -8.09 -5.35
N SER A 20 -5.33 -6.78 -5.50
CA SER A 20 -4.14 -6.06 -5.93
C SER A 20 -3.52 -5.35 -4.74
N VAL A 21 -2.30 -5.72 -4.37
CA VAL A 21 -1.54 -5.12 -3.27
C VAL A 21 -0.37 -4.35 -3.86
N ARG A 22 -0.23 -3.07 -3.51
CA ARG A 22 0.85 -2.17 -3.94
C ARG A 22 1.58 -1.61 -2.74
N LEU A 23 2.90 -1.69 -2.75
CA LEU A 23 3.77 -1.03 -1.79
C LEU A 23 4.17 0.33 -2.35
N LEU A 24 3.73 1.39 -1.69
CA LEU A 24 3.98 2.78 -2.05
C LEU A 24 4.95 3.40 -1.05
N TRP A 25 5.93 4.16 -1.53
CA TRP A 25 6.89 4.89 -0.73
C TRP A 25 6.84 6.37 -1.03
N ASP A 26 6.64 7.19 -0.01
CA ASP A 26 6.79 8.64 -0.09
C ASP A 26 8.25 9.03 0.25
N PRO A 27 9.05 9.52 -0.71
CA PRO A 27 10.43 9.90 -0.45
C PRO A 27 10.56 11.23 0.31
N ARG A 28 9.49 12.03 0.42
CA ARG A 28 9.51 13.33 1.12
C ARG A 28 9.37 13.12 2.62
N GLU A 29 8.49 12.22 3.02
CA GLU A 29 8.21 11.89 4.41
C GLU A 29 8.93 10.61 4.87
N ASN A 30 9.60 9.93 3.93
CA ASN A 30 10.17 8.60 4.12
C ASN A 30 9.15 7.61 4.69
N ALA A 31 7.90 7.75 4.27
CA ALA A 31 6.77 6.98 4.75
C ALA A 31 6.44 5.87 3.75
N LEU A 32 6.06 4.69 4.25
CA LEU A 32 5.61 3.58 3.43
C LEU A 32 4.12 3.37 3.67
N ALA A 33 3.42 2.97 2.62
CA ALA A 33 2.01 2.61 2.66
C ALA A 33 1.77 1.38 1.79
N VAL A 34 0.96 0.45 2.28
CA VAL A 34 0.46 -0.67 1.48
C VAL A 34 -0.96 -0.33 1.04
N SER A 35 -1.16 -0.19 -0.26
CA SER A 35 -2.47 0.01 -0.87
C SER A 35 -3.02 -1.35 -1.29
N VAL A 36 -4.15 -1.75 -0.74
CA VAL A 36 -4.85 -2.98 -1.08
C VAL A 36 -6.11 -2.62 -1.84
N GLU A 37 -6.31 -3.23 -2.99
CA GLU A 37 -7.49 -3.06 -3.84
C GLU A 37 -8.09 -4.45 -4.09
N ASP A 38 -9.25 -4.70 -3.49
CA ASP A 38 -10.06 -5.87 -3.75
C ASP A 38 -11.05 -5.55 -4.87
N THR A 39 -10.72 -6.00 -6.07
CA THR A 39 -11.57 -5.84 -7.27
C THR A 39 -12.85 -6.67 -7.22
N ARG A 40 -12.91 -7.72 -6.38
CA ARG A 40 -14.12 -8.54 -6.20
C ARG A 40 -15.11 -7.86 -5.27
N ALA A 41 -14.62 -7.27 -4.18
CA ALA A 41 -15.42 -6.48 -3.26
C ALA A 41 -15.67 -5.05 -3.77
N GLY A 42 -14.87 -4.58 -4.74
CA GLY A 42 -14.89 -3.19 -5.19
C GLY A 42 -14.42 -2.21 -4.11
N ALA A 43 -13.54 -2.68 -3.22
CA ALA A 43 -13.06 -1.92 -2.06
C ALA A 43 -11.55 -1.75 -2.14
N SER A 44 -11.06 -0.58 -1.75
CA SER A 44 -9.64 -0.34 -1.60
C SER A 44 -9.35 0.45 -0.33
N PHE A 45 -8.19 0.21 0.24
CA PHE A 45 -7.71 0.92 1.42
C PHE A 45 -6.19 1.02 1.42
N ASP A 46 -5.69 2.08 2.05
CA ASP A 46 -4.27 2.34 2.20
C ASP A 46 -3.90 2.20 3.67
N LEU A 47 -2.87 1.39 3.93
CA LEU A 47 -2.38 1.13 5.27
C LEU A 47 -0.99 1.76 5.43
N PRO A 48 -0.84 2.83 6.24
CA PRO A 48 0.47 3.37 6.56
C PRO A 48 1.24 2.35 7.42
N ILE A 49 2.46 2.03 7.01
CA ILE A 49 3.27 0.97 7.59
C ILE A 49 4.67 1.48 7.91
N ALA A 50 5.21 1.02 9.04
CA ALA A 50 6.58 1.31 9.39
C ALA A 50 7.54 0.64 8.39
N PRO A 51 8.70 1.26 8.06
CA PRO A 51 9.65 0.69 7.10
C PRO A 51 10.16 -0.69 7.48
N GLU A 52 10.29 -0.96 8.78
CA GLU A 52 10.71 -2.26 9.31
C GLU A 52 9.70 -3.38 9.05
N SER A 53 8.40 -3.05 9.03
CA SER A 53 7.31 -4.00 8.80
C SER A 53 6.84 -4.00 7.35
N ALA A 54 7.45 -3.20 6.48
CA ALA A 54 6.90 -2.92 5.16
C ALA A 54 6.81 -4.15 4.26
N LEU A 55 7.86 -4.97 4.30
CA LEU A 55 7.90 -6.22 3.55
C LEU A 55 6.91 -7.25 4.11
N ASP A 56 6.82 -7.34 5.43
CA ASP A 56 5.89 -8.25 6.12
C ASP A 56 4.43 -7.88 5.84
N ALA A 57 4.09 -6.60 5.94
CA ALA A 57 2.77 -6.08 5.60
C ALA A 57 2.44 -6.21 4.10
N PHE A 58 3.44 -6.15 3.22
CA PHE A 58 3.22 -6.42 1.79
C PHE A 58 2.86 -7.89 1.52
N TYR A 59 3.45 -8.84 2.26
CA TYR A 59 3.10 -10.26 2.16
C TYR A 59 1.83 -10.64 2.92
N HIS A 60 1.55 -9.96 4.03
CA HIS A 60 0.44 -10.24 4.93
C HIS A 60 -0.40 -8.99 5.26
N PRO A 61 -0.98 -8.30 4.27
CA PRO A 61 -1.66 -7.02 4.50
C PRO A 61 -2.87 -7.17 5.44
N PHE A 62 -3.58 -8.30 5.37
CA PHE A 62 -4.72 -8.58 6.24
C PHE A 62 -4.34 -8.82 7.71
N ALA A 63 -3.08 -9.12 8.02
CA ALA A 63 -2.63 -9.24 9.41
C ALA A 63 -2.47 -7.85 10.08
N TYR A 64 -2.21 -6.81 9.28
CA TYR A 64 -2.01 -5.44 9.73
C TYR A 64 -3.28 -4.57 9.63
N ALA A 65 -4.32 -5.07 8.95
CA ALA A 65 -5.61 -4.39 8.80
C ALA A 65 -6.62 -4.69 9.93
N ALA A 66 -6.19 -5.37 11.00
CA ALA A 66 -7.02 -5.85 12.12
C ALA A 66 -7.10 -4.88 13.31
#